data_AF-A0A8S4G1C4-F1
#
_entry.id   AF-A0A8S4G1C4-F1
#
_cell.length_a   1.000
_cell.length_b   1.000
_cell.length_c   1.000
_cell.angle_alpha   90.00
_cell.angle_beta   90.00
_cell.angle_gamma   90.00
#
_symmetry.space_group_name_H-M   'P 1'
#
loop_
_entity.id
_entity.type
_entity.pdbx_description
1 polymer ?
#
loop_
_entity_poly.entity_id
_entity_poly.type
_entity_poly.pdbx_seq_one_letter_code
_entity_poly.pdbx_strand_id
1 'polypeptide(L)'
;MADINEFVNGRTQIVSKDYVRLLKYGDSLYRCKQLKRAALGRMATIMKRQAANLAYLEQVRQHLARLPSIDPYTRTLIICGFPNVGKSSFINKVRYTGCC
;
A
#
# COMPACT_ATOMS: atom_id res chain seq x y z
N MET A 1 5.66 -1.19 10.20
CA MET A 1 5.12 -1.04 8.82
C MET A 1 6.19 -1.28 7.75
N ALA A 2 7.44 -1.60 8.13
CA ALA A 2 8.51 -2.01 7.21
C ALA A 2 8.56 -3.54 6.98
N ASP A 3 7.93 -4.31 7.86
CA ASP A 3 8.19 -5.76 7.98
C ASP A 3 7.62 -6.60 6.82
N ILE A 4 6.50 -6.18 6.21
CA ILE A 4 5.86 -6.93 5.13
C ILE A 4 6.61 -6.74 3.80
N ASN A 5 6.95 -5.51 3.43
CA ASN A 5 7.60 -5.22 2.15
C ASN A 5 9.05 -5.71 2.10
N GLU A 6 9.76 -5.65 3.21
CA GLU A 6 11.12 -6.19 3.31
C GLU A 6 11.12 -7.72 3.18
N PHE A 7 10.14 -8.41 3.79
CA PHE A 7 10.01 -9.86 3.67
C PHE A 7 9.54 -10.31 2.28
N VAL A 8 8.69 -9.53 1.59
CA VAL A 8 8.32 -9.76 0.18
C VAL A 8 9.57 -9.70 -0.70
N ASN A 9 10.31 -8.59 -0.60
CA ASN A 9 11.49 -8.33 -1.43
C ASN A 9 12.64 -9.30 -1.13
N GLY A 10 12.82 -9.71 0.13
CA GLY A 10 13.81 -10.71 0.48
C GLY A 10 13.58 -12.04 -0.23
N ARG A 11 12.36 -12.57 -0.21
CA ARG A 11 12.04 -13.88 -0.80
C ARG A 11 12.08 -13.87 -2.33
N THR A 12 11.59 -12.82 -2.98
CA THR A 12 11.66 -12.70 -4.44
C THR A 12 13.10 -12.56 -4.94
N GLN A 13 13.95 -11.82 -4.20
CA GLN A 13 15.37 -11.68 -4.54
C GLN A 13 16.15 -12.98 -4.39
N ILE A 14 15.88 -13.78 -3.35
CA ILE A 14 16.52 -15.10 -3.18
C ILE A 14 16.18 -16.00 -4.37
N VAL A 15 14.89 -16.12 -4.69
CA VAL A 15 14.40 -16.92 -5.83
C VAL A 15 15.03 -16.43 -7.14
N SER A 16 15.12 -15.12 -7.34
CA SER A 16 15.75 -14.53 -8.53
C SER A 16 17.24 -14.93 -8.63
N LYS A 17 17.99 -14.76 -7.55
CA LYS A 17 19.43 -15.07 -7.50
C LYS A 17 19.71 -16.55 -7.76
N ASP A 18 18.90 -17.44 -7.19
CA ASP A 18 19.04 -18.89 -7.38
C ASP A 18 18.76 -19.31 -8.82
N TYR A 19 17.69 -18.81 -9.42
CA TYR A 19 17.36 -19.14 -10.82
C TYR A 19 18.32 -18.51 -11.83
N VAL A 20 18.87 -17.33 -11.57
CA VAL A 20 19.92 -16.73 -12.40
C VAL A 20 21.20 -17.56 -12.35
N ARG A 21 21.57 -18.13 -11.19
CA ARG A 21 22.70 -19.06 -11.09
C ARG A 21 22.46 -20.35 -11.86
N LEU A 22 21.26 -20.94 -11.74
CA LEU A 22 20.88 -22.16 -12.44
C LEU A 22 20.83 -21.98 -13.96
N LEU A 23 20.43 -20.79 -14.44
CA LEU A 23 20.40 -20.48 -15.87
C LEU A 23 21.79 -20.43 -16.53
N LYS A 24 22.86 -20.17 -15.76
CA LYS A 24 24.24 -20.14 -16.31
C LYS A 24 24.74 -21.51 -16.77
N TYR A 25 24.20 -22.59 -16.20
CA TYR A 25 24.57 -23.97 -16.51
C TYR A 25 23.53 -24.68 -17.41
N GLY A 26 22.78 -23.91 -18.21
CA GLY A 26 21.76 -24.46 -19.09
C GLY A 26 22.35 -24.97 -20.41
N ASP A 27 22.37 -26.29 -20.60
CA ASP A 27 22.91 -26.92 -21.82
C ASP A 27 21.96 -26.87 -23.03
N SER A 28 20.66 -26.60 -22.81
CA SER A 28 19.63 -26.62 -23.86
C SER A 28 18.60 -25.51 -23.68
N LEU A 29 18.13 -24.95 -24.81
CA LEU A 29 17.08 -23.94 -24.86
C LEU A 29 15.79 -24.40 -24.15
N TYR A 30 15.48 -25.71 -24.22
CA TYR A 30 14.31 -26.29 -23.54
C TYR A 30 14.43 -26.19 -22.02
N ARG A 31 15.62 -26.50 -21.47
CA ARG A 31 15.91 -26.44 -20.03
C ARG A 31 15.85 -25.01 -19.51
N CYS A 32 16.40 -24.05 -20.27
CA CYS A 32 16.31 -22.63 -19.95
C CYS A 32 14.85 -22.11 -19.95
N LYS A 33 14.02 -22.56 -20.91
CA LYS A 33 12.60 -22.20 -20.97
C LYS A 33 11.82 -22.74 -19.76
N GLN A 34 12.08 -23.98 -19.35
CA GLN A 34 11.46 -24.56 -18.16
C GLN A 34 11.89 -23.85 -16.87
N LEU A 35 13.19 -23.56 -16.70
CA LEU A 35 13.70 -22.81 -15.55
C LEU A 35 13.09 -21.42 -15.43
N LYS A 36 12.95 -20.70 -16.55
CA LYS A 36 12.27 -19.39 -16.57
C LYS A 36 10.81 -19.50 -16.13
N ARG A 37 10.07 -20.50 -16.64
CA ARG A 37 8.66 -20.72 -16.27
C ARG A 37 8.51 -21.07 -14.79
N ALA A 38 9.40 -21.91 -14.26
CA ALA A 38 9.41 -22.26 -12.83
C ALA A 38 9.70 -21.04 -11.94
N ALA A 39 10.67 -20.21 -12.33
CA ALA A 39 11.01 -18.98 -11.61
C ALA A 39 9.83 -18.01 -11.50
N LEU A 40 9.18 -17.72 -12.62
CA LEU A 40 8.00 -16.84 -12.65
C LEU A 40 6.82 -17.44 -11.86
N GLY A 41 6.64 -18.76 -11.90
CA GLY A 41 5.62 -19.45 -11.10
C GLY A 41 5.86 -19.33 -9.58
N ARG A 42 7.12 -19.45 -9.15
CA ARG A 42 7.48 -19.26 -7.72
C ARG A 42 7.25 -17.82 -7.28
N MET A 43 7.65 -16.84 -8.10
CA MET A 43 7.40 -15.41 -7.81
C MET A 43 5.91 -15.10 -7.72
N ALA A 44 5.10 -15.57 -8.67
CA ALA A 44 3.65 -15.36 -8.67
C ALA A 44 2.97 -15.98 -7.44
N THR A 45 3.42 -17.16 -7.00
CA THR A 45 2.89 -17.81 -5.79
C THR A 45 3.18 -17.00 -4.53
N ILE A 46 4.39 -16.44 -4.41
CA ILE A 46 4.77 -15.58 -3.28
C ILE A 46 3.89 -14.32 -3.26
N MET A 47 3.68 -13.68 -4.41
CA MET A 47 2.81 -12.51 -4.53
C MET A 47 1.36 -12.84 -4.16
N LYS A 48 0.81 -13.95 -4.66
CA LYS A 48 -0.56 -14.37 -4.34
C LYS A 48 -0.78 -14.60 -2.84
N ARG A 49 0.20 -15.15 -2.13
CA ARG A 49 0.12 -15.34 -0.66
C ARG A 49 0.04 -14.01 0.11
N GLN A 50 0.50 -12.91 -0.46
CA GLN A 50 0.56 -11.60 0.19
C GLN A 50 -0.56 -10.65 -0.26
N ALA A 51 -1.46 -11.10 -1.15
CA ALA A 51 -2.55 -10.29 -1.70
C ALA A 51 -3.47 -9.70 -0.61
N ALA A 52 -3.73 -10.46 0.47
CA ALA A 52 -4.56 -9.99 1.58
C ALA A 52 -3.94 -8.77 2.30
N ASN A 53 -2.62 -8.79 2.51
CA ASN A 53 -1.92 -7.68 3.19
C ASN A 53 -1.89 -6.43 2.31
N LEU A 54 -1.75 -6.60 0.99
CA LEU A 54 -1.80 -5.50 0.03
C LEU A 54 -3.21 -4.87 -0.03
N ALA A 55 -4.26 -5.68 0.01
CA ALA A 55 -5.64 -5.19 0.06
C ALA A 55 -5.91 -4.37 1.32
N TYR A 56 -5.40 -4.80 2.48
CA TYR A 56 -5.51 -4.06 3.73
C TYR A 56 -4.77 -2.71 3.67
N LEU A 57 -3.54 -2.70 3.15
CA LEU A 57 -2.78 -1.46 3.00
C LEU A 57 -3.47 -0.46 2.07
N GLU A 58 -4.12 -0.92 1.00
CA GLU A 58 -4.87 -0.05 0.10
C GLU A 58 -6.10 0.56 0.79
N GLN A 59 -6.81 -0.21 1.61
CA GLN A 59 -7.91 0.32 2.44
C GLN A 59 -7.41 1.40 3.40
N VAL A 60 -6.31 1.15 4.10
CA VAL A 60 -5.71 2.13 5.02
C VAL A 60 -5.30 3.40 4.26
N ARG A 61 -4.71 3.26 3.07
CA ARG A 61 -4.34 4.40 2.22
C ARG A 61 -5.55 5.25 1.83
N GLN A 62 -6.66 4.62 1.45
CA GLN A 62 -7.90 5.30 1.11
C GLN A 62 -8.53 6.02 2.32
N HIS A 63 -8.44 5.44 3.50
CA HIS A 63 -8.91 6.08 4.74
C HIS A 63 -8.05 7.27 5.14
N LEU A 64 -6.72 7.15 5.06
CA LEU A 64 -5.79 8.23 5.39
C LEU A 64 -5.92 9.42 4.43
N ALA A 65 -6.17 9.17 3.14
CA ALA A 65 -6.37 10.24 2.15
C ALA A 65 -7.60 11.11 2.40
N ARG A 66 -8.58 10.64 3.18
CA ARG A 66 -9.78 11.40 3.54
C ARG A 66 -9.63 12.23 4.80
N LEU A 67 -8.56 12.02 5.58
CA LEU A 67 -8.36 12.79 6.80
C LEU A 67 -7.96 14.22 6.42
N PRO A 68 -8.66 15.24 6.95
CA PRO A 68 -8.20 16.61 6.79
C PRO A 68 -6.84 16.77 7.48
N SER A 69 -5.88 17.37 6.80
CA SER A 69 -4.61 17.75 7.43
C SER A 69 -4.86 18.86 8.45
N ILE A 70 -4.49 18.63 9.70
CA ILE A 70 -4.58 19.62 10.78
C ILE A 70 -3.15 19.97 11.16
N ASP A 71 -2.74 21.21 10.87
CA ASP A 71 -1.44 21.72 11.26
C ASP A 71 -1.52 22.35 12.67
N PRO A 72 -0.89 21.74 13.70
CA PRO A 72 -1.02 22.18 15.09
C PRO A 72 -0.33 23.52 15.40
N TYR A 73 0.49 24.03 14.47
CA TYR A 73 1.20 25.29 14.62
C TYR A 73 0.42 26.51 14.12
N THR A 74 -0.71 26.29 13.43
CA THR A 74 -1.59 27.35 12.94
C THR A 74 -2.65 27.71 13.99
N ARG A 75 -3.24 28.93 13.94
CA ARG A 75 -4.34 29.29 14.85
C ARG A 75 -5.58 28.46 14.52
N THR A 76 -5.89 27.46 15.36
CA THR A 76 -7.06 26.59 15.21
C THR A 76 -8.16 26.92 16.23
N LEU A 77 -9.41 27.01 15.79
CA LEU A 77 -10.59 27.14 16.65
C LEU A 77 -11.32 25.80 16.74
N ILE A 78 -11.46 25.25 17.96
CA ILE A 78 -12.16 23.98 18.21
C ILE A 78 -13.56 24.28 18.75
N ILE A 79 -14.60 23.71 18.13
CA ILE A 79 -16.00 23.91 18.52
C ILE A 79 -16.56 22.66 19.21
N CYS A 80 -16.55 22.66 20.54
CA CYS A 80 -17.06 21.58 21.40
C CYS A 80 -18.46 21.90 21.97
N GLY A 81 -19.21 20.88 22.45
CA GLY A 81 -20.59 21.04 22.96
C GLY A 81 -21.48 19.80 22.77
N PHE A 82 -22.75 19.87 23.17
CA PHE A 82 -23.71 18.75 23.10
C PHE A 82 -24.02 18.28 21.66
N PRO A 83 -24.40 17.00 21.46
CA PRO A 83 -24.95 16.55 20.18
C PRO A 83 -26.21 17.35 19.81
N ASN A 84 -26.43 17.61 18.52
CA ASN A 84 -27.59 18.34 17.97
C ASN A 84 -27.71 19.85 18.32
N VAL A 85 -26.72 20.48 18.94
CA VAL A 85 -26.76 21.93 19.28
C VAL A 85 -26.37 22.87 18.12
N GLY A 86 -26.41 22.40 16.87
CA GLY A 86 -26.18 23.25 15.69
C GLY A 86 -24.74 23.67 15.42
N LYS A 87 -23.74 23.06 16.06
CA LYS A 87 -22.31 23.35 15.83
C LYS A 87 -21.86 23.14 14.37
N SER A 88 -22.36 22.09 13.72
CA SER A 88 -22.13 21.86 12.28
C SER A 88 -22.76 22.96 11.41
N SER A 89 -23.94 23.45 11.79
CA SER A 89 -24.62 24.57 11.11
C SER A 89 -23.86 25.90 11.27
N PHE A 90 -23.18 26.11 12.40
CA PHE A 90 -22.31 27.26 12.61
C PHE A 90 -21.06 27.20 11.71
N ILE A 91 -20.42 26.03 11.61
CA ILE A 91 -19.27 25.83 10.71
C ILE A 91 -19.64 26.10 9.25
N ASN A 92 -20.83 25.70 8.80
CA ASN A 92 -21.29 25.95 7.43
C ASN A 92 -21.59 27.42 7.13
N LYS A 93 -21.87 28.24 8.16
CA LYS A 93 -22.11 29.68 8.01
C LYS A 93 -20.84 30.52 8.13
N VAL A 94 -19.88 30.08 8.95
CA VAL A 94 -18.61 30.79 9.20
C VAL A 94 -17.56 30.45 8.16
N ARG A 95 -17.55 29.21 7.63
CA ARG A 95 -16.69 28.86 6.51
C ARG A 95 -17.28 29.56 5.28
N TYR A 96 -16.57 30.56 4.75
CA TYR A 96 -16.94 31.28 3.53
C TYR A 96 -16.98 30.34 2.31
N THR A 97 -18.03 29.53 2.16
CA THR A 97 -18.37 28.87 0.90
C THR A 97 -19.32 29.78 0.15
N GLY A 98 -18.82 30.95 -0.21
CA GLY A 98 -19.30 31.74 -1.35
C GLY A 98 -18.38 31.47 -2.52
N CYS A 99 -18.48 30.28 -3.11
CA CYS A 99 -17.97 30.02 -4.45
C CYS A 99 -18.79 28.87 -5.03
N CYS A 100 -19.68 29.24 -5.95
CA CYS A 100 -20.20 28.36 -6.99
C CYS A 100 -19.07 27.96 -7.93
#